data_AF-A0A662JFY6-F1
#
_entry.id   AF-A0A662JFY6-F1
#
_cell.length_a   1.000
_cell.length_b   1.000
_cell.length_c   1.000
_cell.angle_alpha   90.00
_cell.angle_beta   90.00
_cell.angle_gamma   90.00
#
_symmetry.space_group_name_H-M   'P 1'
#
loop_
_entity.id
_entity.type
_entity.pdbx_description
1 polymer ?
#
loop_
_entity_poly.entity_id
_entity_poly.type
_entity_poly.pdbx_seq_one_letter_code
_entity_poly.pdbx_strand_id
1 'polypeptide(L)'
;MACIAISFIPWIVYWVLSGLRNPLGVVLAFAISLALLAWEVKSRRVNFMDVTSLIYFTVALVGTYAFDLKLFVEESGFLGYMVLFIMAACSIAARNPFTFQVSKRDYPEVYWRDRMFIFINNVIAIAWALIFLVNAVMLFFELPYAKAITITLVVAGIIFSVAFPLKAPAYLATREFRRYDWKVEVDAGEPKEEDEYDVIIVGSGIGGLTCGALLSKRGYKVLVLEQHHQVGGYCTSFRRGGFVFNSGVEDVSGLWDKGPITYLLKELGLSREELFVRNKVRYIFKGELIDMPDNLDELVKKLSQMFPSEEESIRAFF
;
A
#
# COMPACT_ATOMS: atom_id res chain seq x y z
N MET A 1 8.07 -0.90 5.33
CA MET A 1 8.11 -0.18 6.63
C MET A 1 9.24 -0.64 7.55
N ALA A 2 9.95 -1.74 7.23
CA ALA A 2 11.05 -2.25 8.05
C ALA A 2 12.21 -1.25 8.17
N CYS A 3 12.40 -0.40 7.16
CA CYS A 3 13.51 0.56 7.13
C CYS A 3 13.40 1.67 8.20
N ILE A 4 12.19 2.09 8.60
CA ILE A 4 12.01 3.12 9.64
C ILE A 4 12.47 2.58 10.99
N ALA A 5 12.07 1.36 11.32
CA ALA A 5 12.43 0.73 12.60
C ALA A 5 13.96 0.61 12.78
N ILE A 6 14.70 0.40 11.68
CA ILE A 6 16.16 0.30 11.70
C ILE A 6 16.82 1.61 12.14
N SER A 7 16.38 2.76 11.60
CA SER A 7 16.92 4.09 11.98
C SER A 7 16.61 4.48 13.44
N PHE A 8 15.63 3.83 14.09
CA PHE A 8 15.36 4.03 15.53
C PHE A 8 16.22 3.17 16.46
N ILE A 9 16.95 2.17 15.97
CA ILE A 9 17.74 1.25 16.81
C ILE A 9 18.74 1.99 17.71
N PRO A 10 19.54 2.97 17.23
CA PRO A 10 20.46 3.71 18.10
C PRO A 10 19.76 4.40 19.28
N TRP A 11 18.58 4.98 19.03
CA TRP A 11 17.78 5.68 20.03
C TRP A 11 17.19 4.73 21.07
N ILE A 12 16.71 3.56 20.64
CA ILE A 12 16.19 2.52 21.53
C ILE A 12 17.32 2.02 22.45
N VAL A 13 18.48 1.70 21.89
CA VAL A 13 19.64 1.24 22.67
C VAL A 13 20.09 2.30 23.67
N TYR A 14 20.13 3.56 23.23
CA TYR A 14 20.44 4.70 24.09
C TYR A 14 19.47 4.83 25.26
N TRP A 15 18.15 4.87 25.00
CA TRP A 15 17.16 5.03 26.06
C TRP A 15 17.14 3.85 27.04
N VAL A 16 17.33 2.61 26.57
CA VAL A 16 17.36 1.43 27.43
C VAL A 16 18.59 1.45 28.34
N LEU A 17 19.78 1.68 27.80
CA LEU A 17 21.02 1.58 28.57
C LEU A 17 21.29 2.83 29.41
N SER A 18 21.09 4.03 28.86
CA SER A 18 21.24 5.26 29.61
C SER A 18 20.12 5.45 30.64
N GLY A 19 18.93 4.89 30.40
CA GLY A 19 17.86 4.80 31.41
C GLY A 19 18.24 3.97 32.64
N LEU A 20 19.18 3.02 32.51
CA LEU A 20 19.79 2.27 33.62
C LEU A 20 20.99 3.02 34.24
N ARG A 21 21.18 4.30 33.91
CA ARG A 21 22.34 5.13 34.28
C ARG A 21 23.67 4.55 33.80
N ASN A 22 23.65 3.76 32.73
CA ASN A 22 24.86 3.16 32.15
C ASN A 22 25.41 4.04 31.02
N PRO A 23 26.63 4.62 31.16
CA PRO A 23 27.21 5.48 30.13
C PRO A 23 27.54 4.72 28.82
N LEU A 24 27.63 3.38 28.87
CA LEU A 24 27.81 2.54 27.67
C LEU A 24 26.67 2.70 26.65
N GLY A 25 25.49 3.18 27.08
CA GLY A 25 24.39 3.49 26.18
C GLY A 25 24.75 4.49 25.09
N VAL A 26 25.54 5.51 25.42
CA VAL A 26 26.02 6.53 24.48
C VAL A 26 27.00 5.92 23.48
N VAL A 27 27.92 5.08 23.96
CA VAL A 27 28.96 4.44 23.13
C VAL A 27 28.33 3.48 22.11
N LEU A 28 27.41 2.62 22.56
CA LEU A 28 26.75 1.65 21.69
C LEU A 28 25.84 2.36 20.66
N ALA A 29 25.10 3.38 21.08
CA ALA A 29 24.26 4.15 20.16
C ALA A 29 25.09 4.90 19.10
N PHE A 30 26.25 5.44 19.47
CA PHE A 30 27.21 6.02 18.52
C PHE A 30 27.72 4.97 17.51
N ALA A 31 28.17 3.80 18.00
CA ALA A 31 28.70 2.74 17.15
C ALA A 31 27.66 2.23 16.14
N ILE A 32 26.41 2.04 16.58
CA ILE A 32 25.31 1.63 15.69
C ILE A 32 25.00 2.73 14.68
N SER A 33 24.94 4.00 15.09
CA SER A 33 24.68 5.13 14.18
C SER A 33 25.76 5.26 13.11
N LEU A 34 27.03 5.05 13.48
CA LEU A 34 28.16 5.07 12.55
C LEU A 34 28.07 3.91 11.55
N ALA A 35 27.73 2.70 12.02
CA ALA A 35 27.57 1.52 11.17
C ALA A 35 26.42 1.70 10.16
N LEU A 36 25.27 2.22 10.61
CA LEU A 36 24.13 2.51 9.74
C LEU A 36 24.50 3.53 8.68
N LEU A 37 25.11 4.67 9.05
CA LEU A 37 25.49 5.70 8.08
C LEU A 37 26.54 5.19 7.09
N ALA A 38 27.53 4.42 7.53
CA ALA A 38 28.54 3.83 6.64
C ALA A 38 27.91 2.91 5.59
N TRP A 39 26.91 2.13 5.96
CA TRP A 39 26.15 1.29 5.02
C TRP A 39 25.32 2.14 4.05
N GLU A 40 24.70 3.22 4.53
CA GLU A 40 23.92 4.13 3.69
C GLU A 40 24.76 4.91 2.67
N VAL A 41 25.96 5.34 3.07
CA VAL A 41 26.91 6.02 2.17
C VAL A 41 27.35 5.05 1.06
N LYS A 42 27.66 3.79 1.41
CA LYS A 42 28.00 2.75 0.43
C LYS A 42 26.87 2.48 -0.56
N SER A 43 25.62 2.59 -0.11
CA SER A 43 24.44 2.40 -0.94
C SER A 43 23.92 3.68 -1.63
N ARG A 44 24.62 4.83 -1.47
CA ARG A 44 24.23 6.17 -1.97
C ARG A 44 22.83 6.62 -1.55
N ARG A 45 22.37 6.22 -0.37
CA ARG A 45 21.00 6.45 0.12
C ARG A 45 20.99 7.03 1.53
N VAL A 46 21.64 8.18 1.71
CA VAL A 46 21.76 8.86 3.00
C VAL A 46 20.40 9.37 3.49
N ASN A 47 20.06 9.02 4.72
CA ASN A 47 18.83 9.45 5.40
C ASN A 47 19.12 10.60 6.38
N PHE A 48 18.24 11.60 6.37
CA PHE A 48 18.31 12.75 7.26
C PHE A 48 18.31 12.38 8.76
N MET A 49 17.54 11.36 9.13
CA MET A 49 17.47 10.89 10.52
C MET A 49 18.78 10.26 10.99
N ASP A 50 19.43 9.44 10.15
CA ASP A 50 20.66 8.74 10.52
C ASP A 50 21.85 9.72 10.63
N VAL A 51 21.88 10.75 9.79
CA VAL A 51 22.83 11.87 9.93
C VAL A 51 22.63 12.61 11.25
N THR A 52 21.38 12.96 11.59
CA THR A 52 21.05 13.62 12.86
C THR A 52 21.48 12.76 14.06
N SER A 53 21.20 11.46 13.98
CA SER A 53 21.54 10.49 15.03
C SER A 53 23.05 10.46 15.26
N LEU A 54 23.84 10.35 14.20
CA LEU A 54 25.30 10.36 14.31
C LEU A 54 25.82 11.67 14.91
N ILE A 55 25.30 12.83 14.49
CA ILE A 55 25.70 14.14 15.05
C ILE A 55 25.41 14.16 16.55
N TYR A 56 24.19 13.81 16.96
CA TYR A 56 23.80 13.79 18.37
C TYR A 56 24.69 12.86 19.20
N PHE A 57 24.86 11.62 18.77
CA PHE A 57 25.64 10.65 19.53
C PHE A 57 27.14 10.97 19.55
N THR A 58 27.66 11.66 18.53
CA THR A 58 29.03 12.20 18.56
C THR A 58 29.16 13.26 19.66
N VAL A 59 28.22 14.21 19.71
CA VAL A 59 28.20 15.26 20.74
C VAL A 59 28.02 14.65 22.13
N ALA A 60 27.11 13.69 22.28
CA ALA A 60 26.88 12.98 23.54
C ALA A 60 28.11 12.20 23.99
N LEU A 61 28.80 11.50 23.07
CA LEU A 61 30.02 10.74 23.38
C LEU A 61 31.14 11.65 23.87
N VAL A 62 31.41 12.74 23.12
CA VAL A 62 32.42 13.73 23.48
C VAL A 62 32.05 14.42 24.80
N GLY A 63 30.80 14.85 24.96
CA GLY A 63 30.33 15.49 26.19
C GLY A 63 30.48 14.58 27.41
N THR A 64 30.09 13.32 27.29
CA THR A 64 30.12 12.36 28.41
C THR A 64 31.55 11.99 28.80
N TYR A 65 32.44 11.72 27.84
CA TYR A 65 33.77 11.15 28.13
C TYR A 65 34.92 12.17 28.10
N ALA A 66 34.83 13.24 27.31
CA ALA A 66 35.88 14.26 27.24
C ALA A 66 35.63 15.42 28.22
N PHE A 67 34.37 15.70 28.55
CA PHE A 67 33.98 16.82 29.42
C PHE A 67 33.26 16.39 30.72
N ASP A 68 33.16 15.09 30.99
CA ASP A 68 32.50 14.50 32.18
C ASP A 68 31.04 14.99 32.39
N LEU A 69 30.34 15.31 31.30
CA LEU A 69 28.95 15.79 31.34
C LEU A 69 27.99 14.60 31.52
N LYS A 70 27.48 14.43 32.74
CA LYS A 70 26.46 13.40 33.07
C LYS A 70 25.09 13.66 32.44
N LEU A 71 24.86 14.86 31.93
CA LEU A 71 23.61 15.31 31.31
C LEU A 71 23.09 14.33 30.25
N PHE A 72 23.97 13.82 29.37
CA PHE A 72 23.57 12.91 28.29
C PHE A 72 23.18 11.51 28.78
N VAL A 73 23.46 11.16 30.03
CA VAL A 73 23.05 9.87 30.62
C VAL A 73 21.82 10.09 31.51
N GLU A 74 21.87 11.10 32.38
CA GLU A 74 20.82 11.41 33.36
C GLU A 74 19.54 11.94 32.69
N GLU A 75 19.67 12.84 31.71
CA GLU A 75 18.55 13.46 30.98
C GLU A 75 18.34 12.85 29.58
N SER A 76 18.73 11.58 29.41
CA SER A 76 18.72 10.88 28.12
C SER A 76 17.35 10.83 27.45
N GLY A 77 16.28 10.77 28.24
CA GLY A 77 14.90 10.82 27.75
C GLY A 77 14.56 12.19 27.14
N PHE A 78 14.65 13.26 27.94
CA PHE A 78 14.33 14.62 27.50
C PHE A 78 15.16 15.03 26.28
N LEU A 79 16.49 14.91 26.37
CA LEU A 79 17.38 15.32 25.28
C LEU A 79 17.13 14.51 24.00
N GLY A 80 16.92 13.20 24.12
CA GLY A 80 16.68 12.36 22.97
C GLY A 80 15.39 12.72 22.23
N TYR A 81 14.28 12.89 22.96
CA TYR A 81 13.02 13.30 22.34
C TYR A 81 13.08 14.74 21.79
N MET A 82 13.78 15.66 22.45
CA MET A 82 13.93 17.03 21.97
C MET A 82 14.69 17.09 20.64
N VAL A 83 15.77 16.30 20.51
CA VAL A 83 16.54 16.23 19.25
C VAL A 83 15.72 15.59 18.13
N LEU A 84 14.99 14.51 18.43
CA LEU A 84 14.09 13.89 17.46
C LEU A 84 12.95 14.84 17.03
N PHE A 85 12.42 15.64 17.96
CA PHE A 85 11.44 16.67 17.64
C PHE A 85 12.01 17.74 16.70
N ILE A 86 13.18 18.31 17.04
CA ILE A 86 13.83 19.33 16.20
C ILE A 86 14.11 18.77 14.80
N MET A 87 14.62 17.55 14.72
CA MET A 87 14.86 16.86 13.44
C MET A 87 13.56 16.70 12.64
N ALA A 88 12.50 16.20 13.26
CA ALA A 88 11.21 16.02 12.61
C ALA A 88 10.65 17.36 12.12
N ALA A 89 10.66 18.40 12.97
CA ALA A 89 10.19 19.74 12.63
C ALA A 89 10.99 20.37 11.47
N CYS A 90 12.33 20.28 11.50
CA CYS A 90 13.19 20.75 10.42
C CYS A 90 12.92 20.01 9.11
N SER A 91 12.72 18.69 9.16
CA SER A 91 12.42 17.89 7.96
C SER A 91 11.07 18.28 7.32
N ILE A 92 10.06 18.56 8.15
CA ILE A 92 8.74 19.02 7.70
C ILE A 92 8.85 20.43 7.11
N ALA A 93 9.57 21.34 7.78
CA ALA A 93 9.79 22.71 7.31
C ALA A 93 10.53 22.76 5.97
N ALA A 94 11.48 21.84 5.75
CA ALA A 94 12.17 21.66 4.47
C ALA A 94 11.31 21.03 3.36
N ARG A 95 10.02 20.76 3.62
CA ARG A 95 9.08 20.06 2.72
C ARG A 95 9.57 18.68 2.27
N ASN A 96 10.42 18.06 3.09
CA ASN A 96 11.00 16.74 2.84
C ASN A 96 11.01 15.95 4.15
N PRO A 97 9.82 15.51 4.63
CA PRO A 97 9.70 14.87 5.92
C PRO A 97 10.60 13.62 6.00
N PHE A 98 11.20 13.37 7.15
CA PHE A 98 12.13 12.25 7.33
C PHE A 98 11.49 10.90 6.97
N THR A 99 10.18 10.75 7.24
CA THR A 99 9.38 9.56 6.89
C THR A 99 9.36 9.28 5.38
N PHE A 100 9.30 10.31 4.54
CA PHE A 100 9.25 10.17 3.09
C PHE A 100 10.55 9.57 2.54
N GLN A 101 11.71 9.99 3.05
CA GLN A 101 13.01 9.45 2.62
C GLN A 101 13.13 7.96 2.91
N VAL A 102 12.61 7.53 4.06
CA VAL A 102 12.63 6.12 4.44
C VAL A 102 11.60 5.31 3.65
N SER A 103 10.39 5.82 3.50
CA SER A 103 9.31 5.16 2.75
C SER A 103 9.67 4.94 1.28
N LYS A 104 10.51 5.78 0.67
CA LYS A 104 11.02 5.53 -0.69
C LYS A 104 11.74 4.20 -0.86
N ARG A 105 12.28 3.62 0.23
CA ARG A 105 12.95 2.31 0.20
C ARG A 105 11.95 1.16 0.06
N ASP A 106 10.72 1.36 0.53
CA ASP A 106 9.68 0.32 0.59
C ASP A 106 8.73 0.37 -0.61
N TYR A 107 8.74 1.44 -1.41
CA TYR A 107 7.80 1.65 -2.51
C TYR A 107 8.51 1.95 -3.85
N PRO A 108 8.00 1.42 -5.00
CA PRO A 108 8.54 1.72 -6.33
C PRO A 108 8.58 3.23 -6.64
N GLU A 109 9.53 3.63 -7.49
CA GLU A 109 9.78 5.04 -7.82
C GLU A 109 8.56 5.77 -8.40
N VAL A 110 7.68 5.03 -9.09
CA VAL A 110 6.43 5.54 -9.67
C VAL A 110 5.54 6.21 -8.60
N TYR A 111 5.54 5.67 -7.37
CA TYR A 111 4.74 6.22 -6.27
C TYR A 111 5.38 7.42 -5.58
N TRP A 112 6.66 7.72 -5.82
CA TRP A 112 7.36 8.78 -5.08
C TRP A 112 6.83 10.18 -5.37
N ARG A 113 6.16 10.35 -6.51
CA ARG A 113 5.52 11.62 -6.92
C ARG A 113 4.01 11.62 -6.72
N ASP A 114 3.44 10.51 -6.24
CA ASP A 114 2.01 10.41 -5.99
C ASP A 114 1.58 11.36 -4.85
N ARG A 115 0.46 12.04 -5.04
CA ARG A 115 -0.02 13.03 -4.07
C ARG A 115 -0.44 12.37 -2.75
N MET A 116 -1.03 11.18 -2.80
CA MET A 116 -1.43 10.43 -1.61
C MET A 116 -0.21 9.91 -0.86
N PHE A 117 0.81 9.44 -1.57
CA PHE A 117 2.06 9.00 -0.97
C PHE A 117 2.75 10.15 -0.21
N ILE A 118 2.84 11.34 -0.81
CA ILE A 118 3.41 12.53 -0.15
C ILE A 118 2.55 12.96 1.05
N PHE A 119 1.22 12.98 0.90
CA PHE A 119 0.28 13.33 1.97
C PHE A 119 0.43 12.40 3.18
N ILE A 120 0.43 11.08 2.98
CA ILE A 120 0.54 10.09 4.05
C ILE A 120 1.83 10.26 4.83
N ASN A 121 2.96 10.43 4.14
CA ASN A 121 4.25 10.62 4.80
C ASN A 121 4.31 11.91 5.62
N ASN A 122 3.74 13.01 5.12
CA ASN A 122 3.63 14.26 5.88
C ASN A 122 2.80 14.08 7.16
N VAL A 123 1.65 13.40 7.08
CA VAL A 123 0.80 13.13 8.26
C VAL A 123 1.55 12.31 9.31
N ILE A 124 2.27 11.27 8.88
CA ILE A 124 3.07 10.44 9.80
C ILE A 124 4.20 11.24 10.45
N ALA A 125 4.89 12.08 9.68
CA ALA A 125 5.96 12.92 10.22
C ALA A 125 5.44 13.93 11.24
N ILE A 126 4.30 14.56 10.98
CA ILE A 126 3.64 15.48 11.92
C ILE A 126 3.24 14.75 13.20
N ALA A 127 2.65 13.56 13.08
CA ALA A 127 2.28 12.74 14.24
C ALA A 127 3.50 12.42 15.12
N TRP A 128 4.63 12.02 14.51
CA TRP A 128 5.87 11.77 15.24
C TRP A 128 6.47 13.03 15.85
N ALA A 129 6.47 14.16 15.14
CA ALA A 129 6.93 15.43 15.69
C ALA A 129 6.13 15.80 16.96
N LEU A 130 4.81 15.63 16.94
CA LEU A 130 3.96 15.88 18.11
C LEU A 130 4.25 14.91 19.26
N ILE A 131 4.41 13.60 18.97
CA ILE A 131 4.77 12.60 19.98
C ILE A 131 6.11 12.95 20.64
N PHE A 132 7.12 13.31 19.85
CA PHE A 132 8.43 13.69 20.38
C PHE A 132 8.37 14.97 21.22
N LEU A 133 7.61 15.97 20.78
CA LEU A 133 7.42 17.21 21.54
C LEU A 133 6.74 16.94 22.89
N VAL A 134 5.62 16.20 22.87
CA VAL A 134 4.89 15.84 24.10
C VAL A 134 5.81 15.06 25.03
N ASN A 135 6.53 14.07 24.52
CA ASN A 135 7.44 13.28 25.33
C ASN A 135 8.58 14.11 25.94
N ALA A 136 9.17 15.02 25.18
CA ALA A 136 10.19 15.94 25.69
C ALA A 136 9.63 16.82 26.82
N VAL A 137 8.47 17.45 26.61
CA VAL A 137 7.81 18.29 27.61
C VAL A 137 7.48 17.50 28.88
N MET A 138 6.91 16.30 28.75
CA MET A 138 6.53 15.48 29.90
C MET A 138 7.72 15.08 30.76
N LEU A 139 8.85 14.74 30.13
CA LEU A 139 10.07 14.37 30.85
C LEU A 139 10.78 15.57 31.45
N PHE A 140 10.76 16.74 30.78
CA PHE A 140 11.34 17.98 31.29
C PHE A 140 10.66 18.49 32.56
N PHE A 141 9.33 18.41 32.63
CA PHE A 141 8.55 18.86 33.79
C PHE A 141 8.34 17.76 34.85
N GLU A 142 8.97 16.59 34.68
CA GLU A 142 8.84 15.44 35.59
C GLU A 142 7.38 15.09 35.94
N LEU A 143 6.48 15.17 34.95
CA LEU A 143 5.05 14.96 35.17
C LEU A 143 4.76 13.55 35.71
N PRO A 144 3.71 13.38 36.56
CA PRO A 144 3.35 12.07 37.07
C PRO A 144 3.06 11.10 35.93
N TYR A 145 3.56 9.87 36.07
CA TYR A 145 3.44 8.80 35.07
C TYR A 145 4.10 9.08 33.70
N ALA A 146 4.96 10.10 33.58
CA ALA A 146 5.59 10.48 32.30
C ALA A 146 6.28 9.31 31.59
N LYS A 147 7.01 8.45 32.30
CA LYS A 147 7.67 7.27 31.69
C LYS A 147 6.68 6.28 31.07
N ALA A 148 5.56 6.01 31.72
CA ALA A 148 4.53 5.12 31.19
C ALA A 148 3.85 5.75 29.96
N ILE A 149 3.46 7.02 30.06
CA ILE A 149 2.75 7.74 28.99
C ILE A 149 3.63 7.89 27.75
N THR A 150 4.91 8.24 27.92
CA THR A 150 5.86 8.37 26.80
C THR A 150 6.02 7.07 26.02
N ILE A 151 6.17 5.94 26.71
CA ILE A 151 6.20 4.60 26.09
C ILE A 151 4.89 4.32 25.37
N THR A 152 3.74 4.59 26.00
CA THR A 152 2.42 4.40 25.36
C THR A 152 2.27 5.22 24.09
N LEU A 153 2.70 6.49 24.09
CA LEU A 153 2.65 7.37 22.93
C LEU A 153 3.54 6.88 21.78
N VAL A 154 4.75 6.40 22.09
CA VAL A 154 5.65 5.81 21.08
C VAL A 154 5.04 4.56 20.47
N VAL A 155 4.50 3.64 21.30
CA VAL A 155 3.83 2.42 20.81
C VAL A 155 2.62 2.78 19.95
N ALA A 156 1.80 3.74 20.38
CA ALA A 156 0.69 4.24 19.59
C ALA A 156 1.14 4.86 18.26
N GLY A 157 2.24 5.61 18.25
CA GLY A 157 2.86 6.17 17.04
C GLY A 157 3.33 5.10 16.05
N ILE A 158 3.91 4.00 16.55
CA ILE A 158 4.31 2.85 15.72
C ILE A 158 3.07 2.19 15.11
N ILE A 159 2.06 1.88 15.93
CA ILE A 159 0.80 1.26 15.45
C ILE A 159 0.13 2.17 14.41
N PHE A 160 0.07 3.47 14.67
CA PHE A 160 -0.46 4.45 13.73
C PHE A 160 0.32 4.45 12.41
N SER A 161 1.65 4.45 12.46
CA SER A 161 2.51 4.44 11.28
C SER A 161 2.30 3.19 10.42
N VAL A 162 1.97 2.05 11.03
CA VAL A 162 1.65 0.80 10.33
C VAL A 162 0.23 0.80 9.75
N ALA A 163 -0.76 1.18 10.55
CA ALA A 163 -2.18 1.06 10.18
C ALA A 163 -2.65 2.18 9.24
N PHE A 164 -2.14 3.40 9.39
CA PHE A 164 -2.62 4.56 8.66
C PHE A 164 -2.36 4.47 7.14
N PRO A 165 -1.16 4.11 6.64
CA PRO A 165 -0.93 3.92 5.20
C PRO A 165 -1.79 2.85 4.55
N LEU A 166 -2.22 1.83 5.30
CA LEU A 166 -3.07 0.76 4.77
C LEU A 166 -4.53 1.20 4.64
N LYS A 167 -5.02 2.00 5.60
CA LYS A 167 -6.43 2.40 5.65
C LYS A 167 -6.72 3.73 4.97
N ALA A 168 -5.79 4.67 4.99
CA ALA A 168 -6.00 6.03 4.47
C ALA A 168 -6.27 6.06 2.95
N PRO A 169 -5.51 5.37 2.08
CA PRO A 169 -5.82 5.32 0.65
C PRO A 169 -7.21 4.75 0.37
N ALA A 170 -7.56 3.63 1.02
CA ALA A 170 -8.86 2.99 0.85
C ALA A 170 -10.02 3.90 1.32
N TYR A 171 -9.84 4.57 2.47
CA TYR A 171 -10.82 5.54 2.97
C TYR A 171 -10.97 6.76 2.06
N LEU A 172 -9.86 7.31 1.54
CA LEU A 172 -9.90 8.46 0.65
C LEU A 172 -10.55 8.11 -0.69
N ALA A 173 -10.21 6.96 -1.28
CA ALA A 173 -10.85 6.46 -2.48
C ALA A 173 -12.37 6.27 -2.27
N THR A 174 -12.78 5.59 -1.20
CA THR A 174 -14.21 5.38 -0.90
C THR A 174 -14.96 6.68 -0.59
N ARG A 175 -14.30 7.68 0.00
CA ARG A 175 -14.91 9.01 0.23
C ARG A 175 -15.18 9.74 -1.08
N GLU A 176 -14.33 9.61 -2.09
CA GLU A 176 -14.62 10.16 -3.42
C GLU A 176 -15.84 9.48 -4.05
N PHE A 177 -15.96 8.16 -3.93
CA PHE A 177 -17.13 7.42 -4.42
C PHE A 177 -18.43 7.80 -3.70
N ARG A 178 -18.39 8.11 -2.39
CA ARG A 178 -19.58 8.56 -1.64
C ARG A 178 -20.27 9.77 -2.24
N ARG A 179 -19.52 10.65 -2.92
CA ARG A 179 -20.12 11.82 -3.59
C ARG A 179 -21.04 11.42 -4.75
N TYR A 180 -20.80 10.26 -5.34
CA TYR A 180 -21.56 9.69 -6.45
C TYR A 180 -22.44 8.52 -5.98
N ASP A 181 -22.54 8.31 -4.67
CA ASP A 181 -23.36 7.26 -4.08
C ASP A 181 -24.83 7.69 -4.17
N TRP A 182 -25.49 7.25 -5.23
CA TRP A 182 -26.92 7.38 -5.39
C TRP A 182 -27.59 6.24 -4.62
N LYS A 183 -28.39 6.60 -3.61
CA LYS A 183 -29.20 5.66 -2.86
C LYS A 183 -30.64 5.76 -3.33
N VAL A 184 -31.16 4.65 -3.84
CA VAL A 184 -32.58 4.46 -4.07
C VAL A 184 -33.09 3.61 -2.92
N GLU A 185 -34.05 4.12 -2.18
CA GLU A 185 -34.77 3.31 -1.19
C GLU A 185 -35.77 2.45 -1.97
N VAL A 186 -35.50 1.15 -2.00
CA VAL A 186 -36.39 0.15 -2.59
C VAL A 186 -36.68 -0.87 -1.52
N ASP A 187 -37.96 -1.11 -1.24
CA ASP A 187 -38.39 -2.28 -0.48
C ASP A 187 -38.53 -3.48 -1.42
N ALA A 188 -37.47 -4.29 -1.47
CA ALA A 188 -37.43 -5.52 -2.26
C ALA A 188 -38.41 -6.61 -1.76
N GLY A 189 -39.03 -6.43 -0.59
CA GLY A 189 -40.00 -7.36 -0.02
C GLY A 189 -41.46 -7.05 -0.36
N GLU A 190 -41.75 -5.86 -0.87
CA GLU A 190 -43.12 -5.49 -1.24
C GLU A 190 -43.53 -6.14 -2.57
N PRO A 191 -44.68 -6.80 -2.64
CA PRO A 191 -45.20 -7.32 -3.91
C PRO A 191 -45.46 -6.15 -4.87
N LYS A 192 -44.96 -6.27 -6.09
CA LYS A 192 -45.08 -5.27 -7.16
C LYS A 192 -46.16 -5.65 -8.14
N GLU A 193 -46.92 -4.67 -8.63
CA GLU A 193 -47.89 -4.86 -9.73
C GLU A 193 -47.18 -5.33 -11.00
N GLU A 194 -47.91 -5.89 -11.98
CA GLU A 194 -47.32 -6.54 -13.17
C GLU A 194 -46.33 -5.63 -13.93
N ASP A 195 -46.70 -4.36 -14.14
CA ASP A 195 -45.89 -3.34 -14.85
C ASP A 195 -45.05 -2.44 -13.93
N GLU A 196 -44.99 -2.74 -12.63
CA GLU A 196 -44.17 -2.00 -11.67
C GLU A 196 -42.78 -2.63 -11.55
N TYR A 197 -41.72 -1.81 -11.56
CA TYR A 197 -40.32 -2.27 -11.45
C TYR A 197 -39.52 -1.35 -10.54
N ASP A 198 -38.62 -1.93 -9.75
CA ASP A 198 -37.73 -1.19 -8.86
C ASP A 198 -36.57 -0.55 -9.63
N VAL A 199 -36.08 -1.24 -10.65
CA VAL A 199 -34.94 -0.80 -11.45
C VAL A 199 -35.19 -1.06 -12.92
N ILE A 200 -35.01 -0.03 -13.74
CA ILE A 200 -35.01 -0.15 -15.21
C ILE A 200 -33.57 -0.02 -15.69
N ILE A 201 -33.10 -1.03 -16.41
CA ILE A 201 -31.78 -1.08 -17.03
C ILE A 201 -31.96 -0.92 -18.53
N VAL A 202 -31.36 0.13 -19.10
CA VAL A 202 -31.39 0.38 -20.55
C VAL A 202 -30.12 -0.18 -21.17
N GLY A 203 -30.28 -1.26 -21.96
CA GLY A 203 -29.22 -1.99 -22.65
C GLY A 203 -28.94 -3.36 -22.01
N SER A 204 -28.98 -4.41 -22.82
CA SER A 204 -28.73 -5.79 -22.42
C SER A 204 -27.32 -6.28 -22.78
N GLY A 205 -26.34 -5.38 -22.76
CA GLY A 205 -24.92 -5.74 -22.81
C GLY A 205 -24.47 -6.47 -21.53
N ILE A 206 -23.23 -6.98 -21.51
CA ILE A 206 -22.70 -7.72 -20.35
C ILE A 206 -22.82 -6.95 -19.02
N GLY A 207 -22.60 -5.64 -19.05
CA GLY A 207 -22.76 -4.78 -17.87
C GLY A 207 -24.21 -4.71 -17.38
N GLY A 208 -25.17 -4.51 -18.30
CA GLY A 208 -26.60 -4.42 -17.98
C GLY A 208 -27.17 -5.75 -17.48
N LEU A 209 -26.83 -6.85 -18.16
CA LEU A 209 -27.23 -8.20 -17.76
C LEU A 209 -26.62 -8.60 -16.40
N THR A 210 -25.35 -8.26 -16.15
CA THR A 210 -24.70 -8.51 -14.86
C THR A 210 -25.35 -7.71 -13.74
N CYS A 211 -25.63 -6.42 -13.98
CA CYS A 211 -26.31 -5.55 -13.03
C CYS A 211 -27.71 -6.09 -12.71
N GLY A 212 -28.48 -6.45 -13.74
CA GLY A 212 -29.82 -7.01 -13.59
C GLY A 212 -29.81 -8.32 -12.81
N ALA A 213 -28.94 -9.26 -13.15
CA ALA A 213 -28.83 -10.53 -12.43
C ALA A 213 -28.51 -10.34 -10.94
N LEU A 214 -27.58 -9.43 -10.61
CA LEU A 214 -27.22 -9.14 -9.22
C LEU A 214 -28.33 -8.44 -8.44
N LEU A 215 -29.06 -7.51 -9.07
CA LEU A 215 -30.20 -6.83 -8.46
C LEU A 215 -31.37 -7.79 -8.26
N SER A 216 -31.72 -8.57 -9.27
CA SER A 216 -32.74 -9.62 -9.16
C SER A 216 -32.42 -10.62 -8.05
N LYS A 217 -31.16 -11.05 -7.93
CA LYS A 217 -30.73 -11.95 -6.84
C LYS A 217 -30.92 -11.32 -5.44
N ARG A 218 -30.86 -10.00 -5.33
CA ARG A 218 -31.11 -9.25 -4.08
C ARG A 218 -32.60 -8.94 -3.84
N GLY A 219 -33.49 -9.47 -4.68
CA GLY A 219 -34.94 -9.34 -4.53
C GLY A 219 -35.57 -8.18 -5.31
N TYR A 220 -34.79 -7.39 -6.04
CA TYR A 220 -35.32 -6.27 -6.83
C TYR A 220 -36.07 -6.80 -8.06
N LYS A 221 -37.21 -6.20 -8.37
CA LYS A 221 -37.91 -6.43 -9.64
C LYS A 221 -37.29 -5.54 -10.72
N VAL A 222 -36.56 -6.17 -11.65
CA VAL A 222 -35.75 -5.47 -12.66
C VAL A 222 -36.36 -5.61 -14.05
N LEU A 223 -36.50 -4.48 -14.77
CA LEU A 223 -36.79 -4.45 -16.20
C LEU A 223 -35.51 -4.18 -16.99
N VAL A 224 -35.16 -5.06 -17.94
CA VAL A 224 -34.05 -4.82 -18.86
C VAL A 224 -34.62 -4.51 -20.24
N LEU A 225 -34.32 -3.33 -20.77
CA LEU A 225 -34.73 -2.89 -22.09
C LEU A 225 -33.60 -3.08 -23.09
N GLU A 226 -33.90 -3.68 -24.24
CA GLU A 226 -32.95 -3.86 -25.33
C GLU A 226 -33.54 -3.31 -26.62
N GLN A 227 -32.76 -2.51 -27.35
CA GLN A 227 -33.16 -1.96 -28.66
C GLN A 227 -32.97 -2.99 -29.78
N HIS A 228 -32.03 -3.91 -29.62
CA HIS A 228 -31.73 -4.98 -30.55
C HIS A 228 -32.70 -6.16 -30.38
N HIS A 229 -32.81 -7.01 -31.41
CA HIS A 229 -33.66 -8.20 -31.36
C HIS A 229 -33.06 -9.36 -30.54
N GLN A 230 -31.87 -9.16 -29.97
CA GLN A 230 -31.13 -10.17 -29.22
C GLN A 230 -30.29 -9.49 -28.15
N VAL A 231 -30.14 -10.15 -27.01
CA VAL A 231 -29.31 -9.69 -25.89
C VAL A 231 -27.81 -9.89 -26.14
N GLY A 232 -26.99 -9.24 -25.32
CA GLY A 232 -25.53 -9.43 -25.27
C GLY A 232 -24.70 -8.23 -25.69
N GLY A 233 -25.28 -7.28 -26.43
CA GLY A 233 -24.56 -6.09 -26.93
C GLY A 233 -23.31 -6.48 -27.76
N TYR A 234 -22.12 -6.02 -27.35
CA TYR A 234 -20.86 -6.43 -28.00
C TYR A 234 -20.49 -7.91 -27.79
N CYS A 235 -21.12 -8.59 -26.83
CA CYS A 235 -20.95 -10.02 -26.56
C CYS A 235 -21.93 -10.91 -27.34
N THR A 236 -22.52 -10.41 -28.42
CA THR A 236 -23.50 -11.13 -29.24
C THR A 236 -22.84 -11.93 -30.38
N SER A 237 -23.51 -13.00 -30.82
CA SER A 237 -23.07 -13.86 -31.93
C SER A 237 -24.14 -13.95 -33.00
N PHE A 238 -23.75 -14.05 -34.27
CA PHE A 238 -24.65 -14.23 -35.41
C PHE A 238 -24.33 -15.51 -36.18
N ARG A 239 -25.31 -16.04 -36.91
CA ARG A 239 -25.15 -17.25 -37.72
C ARG A 239 -25.07 -16.91 -39.21
N ARG A 240 -24.10 -17.48 -39.91
CA ARG A 240 -23.97 -17.35 -41.37
C ARG A 240 -23.35 -18.61 -41.98
N GLY A 241 -23.99 -19.19 -42.99
CA GLY A 241 -23.45 -20.36 -43.70
C GLY A 241 -23.26 -21.61 -42.83
N GLY A 242 -24.08 -21.81 -41.79
CA GLY A 242 -23.94 -22.93 -40.85
C GLY A 242 -22.94 -22.68 -39.71
N PHE A 243 -22.22 -21.56 -39.72
CA PHE A 243 -21.27 -21.18 -38.68
C PHE A 243 -21.84 -20.12 -37.75
N VAL A 244 -21.35 -20.10 -36.51
CA VAL A 244 -21.61 -19.04 -35.51
C VAL A 244 -20.38 -18.15 -35.44
N PHE A 245 -20.57 -16.84 -35.57
CA PHE A 245 -19.52 -15.83 -35.48
C PHE A 245 -19.79 -14.93 -34.28
N ASN A 246 -18.80 -14.75 -33.42
CA ASN A 246 -18.86 -13.78 -32.32
C ASN A 246 -18.55 -12.39 -32.88
N SER A 247 -19.29 -11.37 -32.42
CA SER A 247 -19.19 -10.02 -32.99
C SER A 247 -18.03 -9.20 -32.39
N GLY A 248 -17.50 -9.58 -31.23
CA GLY A 248 -16.45 -8.80 -30.58
C GLY A 248 -15.63 -9.52 -29.52
N VAL A 249 -16.25 -10.34 -28.66
CA VAL A 249 -15.51 -11.02 -27.58
C VAL A 249 -14.79 -12.26 -28.10
N GLU A 250 -13.47 -12.27 -27.94
CA GLU A 250 -12.59 -13.39 -28.28
C GLU A 250 -12.18 -14.22 -27.05
N ASP A 251 -11.86 -13.55 -25.93
CA ASP A 251 -11.46 -14.21 -24.68
C ASP A 251 -11.95 -13.47 -23.45
N VAL A 252 -12.06 -14.19 -22.33
CA VAL A 252 -12.51 -13.65 -21.03
C VAL A 252 -11.46 -13.97 -19.97
N SER A 253 -10.81 -12.92 -19.46
CA SER A 253 -9.90 -13.01 -18.31
C SER A 253 -10.65 -12.78 -16.99
N GLY A 254 -9.99 -12.99 -15.85
CA GLY A 254 -10.60 -12.77 -14.53
C GLY A 254 -11.12 -14.02 -13.82
N LEU A 255 -10.75 -15.21 -14.32
CA LEU A 255 -11.24 -16.51 -13.83
C LEU A 255 -10.29 -17.21 -12.82
N TRP A 256 -9.26 -16.55 -12.30
CA TRP A 256 -8.42 -17.13 -11.22
C TRP A 256 -9.16 -17.12 -9.87
N ASP A 257 -8.62 -17.79 -8.84
CA ASP A 257 -9.26 -18.01 -7.52
C ASP A 257 -9.83 -16.73 -6.86
N LYS A 258 -9.18 -15.58 -7.11
CA LYS A 258 -9.59 -14.26 -6.60
C LYS A 258 -9.90 -13.26 -7.72
N GLY A 259 -10.22 -13.78 -8.89
CA GLY A 259 -10.53 -12.98 -10.06
C GLY A 259 -11.94 -12.41 -10.02
N PRO A 260 -12.17 -11.27 -10.69
CA PRO A 260 -13.46 -10.59 -10.67
C PRO A 260 -14.59 -11.44 -11.25
N ILE A 261 -14.33 -12.24 -12.29
CA ILE A 261 -15.35 -13.09 -12.91
C ILE A 261 -15.65 -14.29 -12.02
N THR A 262 -14.64 -14.92 -11.40
CA THR A 262 -14.85 -16.00 -10.41
C THR A 262 -15.74 -15.53 -9.26
N TYR A 263 -15.48 -14.33 -8.74
CA TYR A 263 -16.31 -13.75 -7.69
C TYR A 263 -17.76 -13.53 -8.17
N LEU A 264 -17.94 -12.97 -9.36
CA LEU A 264 -19.27 -12.76 -9.95
C LEU A 264 -20.04 -14.06 -10.15
N LEU A 265 -19.41 -15.09 -10.73
CA LEU A 265 -20.04 -16.39 -10.96
C LEU A 265 -20.48 -17.03 -9.64
N LYS A 266 -19.61 -17.00 -8.63
CA LYS A 266 -19.95 -17.47 -7.28
C LYS A 266 -21.11 -16.68 -6.68
N GLU A 267 -21.08 -15.36 -6.82
CA GLU A 267 -22.16 -14.49 -6.36
C GLU A 267 -23.46 -14.76 -7.12
N LEU A 268 -23.44 -15.25 -8.35
CA LEU A 268 -24.64 -15.63 -9.11
C LEU A 268 -25.01 -17.13 -8.97
N GLY A 269 -24.19 -17.94 -8.30
CA GLY A 269 -24.40 -19.39 -8.19
C GLY A 269 -24.15 -20.14 -9.49
N LEU A 270 -23.30 -19.60 -10.36
CA LEU A 270 -22.94 -20.18 -11.67
C LEU A 270 -21.61 -20.94 -11.59
N SER A 271 -21.53 -22.05 -12.31
CA SER A 271 -20.32 -22.87 -12.43
C SER A 271 -19.42 -22.34 -13.54
N ARG A 272 -18.12 -22.15 -13.24
CA ARG A 272 -17.14 -21.73 -14.24
C ARG A 272 -16.94 -22.82 -15.28
N GLU A 273 -16.87 -24.06 -14.84
CA GLU A 273 -16.53 -25.24 -15.64
C GLU A 273 -17.60 -25.56 -16.68
N GLU A 274 -18.84 -25.12 -16.44
CA GLU A 274 -19.96 -25.26 -17.36
C GLU A 274 -20.00 -24.16 -18.43
N LEU A 275 -19.43 -22.99 -18.15
CA LEU A 275 -19.55 -21.79 -18.98
C LEU A 275 -18.28 -21.46 -19.77
N PHE A 276 -17.12 -21.89 -19.30
CA PHE A 276 -15.83 -21.49 -19.87
C PHE A 276 -14.93 -22.68 -20.18
N VAL A 277 -14.27 -22.59 -21.33
CA VAL A 277 -13.20 -23.48 -21.76
C VAL A 277 -11.91 -22.68 -21.86
N ARG A 278 -10.79 -23.27 -21.43
CA ARG A 278 -9.47 -22.62 -21.51
C ARG A 278 -9.01 -22.54 -22.97
N ASN A 279 -8.79 -21.31 -23.45
CA ASN A 279 -8.21 -21.04 -24.75
C ASN A 279 -6.70 -21.30 -24.77
N LYS A 280 -6.14 -21.53 -25.97
CA LYS A 280 -4.69 -21.61 -26.22
C LYS A 280 -4.30 -20.53 -27.23
N VAL A 281 -3.18 -19.86 -26.97
CA VAL A 281 -2.67 -18.79 -27.84
C VAL A 281 -1.38 -19.24 -28.51
N ARG A 282 -1.27 -18.99 -29.82
CA ARG A 282 -0.07 -19.21 -30.63
C ARG A 282 0.30 -17.93 -31.34
N TYR A 283 1.55 -17.51 -31.21
CA TYR A 283 2.12 -16.44 -32.01
C TYR A 283 2.90 -17.00 -33.20
N ILE A 284 2.84 -16.30 -34.33
CA ILE A 284 3.70 -16.56 -35.49
C ILE A 284 4.65 -15.37 -35.62
N PHE A 285 5.92 -15.58 -35.30
CA PHE A 285 6.93 -14.53 -35.33
C PHE A 285 8.08 -14.95 -36.22
N LYS A 286 8.33 -14.18 -37.30
CA LYS A 286 9.38 -14.48 -38.29
C LYS A 286 9.32 -15.90 -38.87
N GLY A 287 8.11 -16.45 -39.01
CA GLY A 287 7.88 -17.81 -39.50
C GLY A 287 7.99 -18.91 -38.44
N GLU A 288 8.35 -18.56 -37.20
CA GLU A 288 8.38 -19.51 -36.09
C GLU A 288 7.06 -19.51 -35.32
N LEU A 289 6.63 -20.72 -34.92
CA LEU A 289 5.43 -20.94 -34.12
C LEU A 289 5.78 -20.91 -32.64
N ILE A 290 5.15 -20.02 -31.89
CA ILE A 290 5.37 -19.83 -30.47
C ILE A 290 4.06 -20.14 -29.75
N ASP A 291 3.94 -21.38 -29.28
CA ASP A 291 2.86 -21.76 -28.37
C ASP A 291 3.09 -21.11 -27.00
N MET A 292 2.09 -20.38 -26.49
CA MET A 292 2.16 -19.77 -25.17
C MET A 292 2.00 -20.84 -24.08
N PRO A 293 2.95 -20.95 -23.14
CA PRO A 293 2.84 -21.89 -22.05
C PRO A 293 1.80 -21.45 -21.02
N ASP A 294 1.35 -22.41 -20.22
CA ASP A 294 0.27 -22.22 -19.25
C ASP A 294 0.72 -21.63 -17.90
N ASN A 295 2.03 -21.50 -17.70
CA ASN A 295 2.64 -20.93 -16.50
C ASN A 295 3.72 -19.89 -16.84
N LEU A 296 3.93 -18.99 -15.89
CA LEU A 296 4.83 -17.84 -16.06
C LEU A 296 6.30 -18.25 -16.20
N ASP A 297 6.74 -19.25 -15.43
CA ASP A 297 8.14 -19.69 -15.44
C ASP A 297 8.56 -20.26 -16.80
N GLU A 298 7.69 -21.05 -17.43
CA GLU A 298 7.90 -21.54 -18.78
C GLU A 298 7.86 -20.41 -19.81
N LEU A 299 7.00 -19.40 -19.63
CA LEU A 299 6.96 -18.24 -20.51
C LEU A 299 8.29 -17.48 -20.44
N VAL A 300 8.75 -17.16 -19.23
CA VAL A 300 10.04 -16.50 -18.99
C VAL A 300 11.17 -17.31 -19.63
N LYS A 301 11.23 -18.62 -19.34
CA LYS A 301 12.26 -19.51 -19.92
C LYS A 301 12.25 -19.49 -21.44
N LYS A 302 11.07 -19.58 -22.07
CA LYS A 302 10.93 -19.60 -23.53
C LYS A 302 11.35 -18.26 -24.14
N LEU A 303 10.94 -17.14 -23.55
CA LEU A 303 11.33 -15.81 -23.99
C LEU A 303 12.85 -15.59 -23.83
N SER A 304 13.44 -16.01 -22.72
CA SER A 304 14.90 -15.95 -22.51
C SER A 304 15.67 -16.79 -23.53
N GLN A 305 15.13 -17.95 -23.94
CA GLN A 305 15.73 -18.77 -25.02
C GLN A 305 15.65 -18.08 -26.39
N MET A 306 14.55 -17.37 -26.66
CA MET A 306 14.37 -16.64 -27.91
C MET A 306 15.20 -15.35 -27.97
N PHE A 307 15.42 -14.70 -26.83
CA PHE A 307 16.18 -13.46 -26.70
C PHE A 307 17.27 -13.57 -25.64
N PRO A 308 18.35 -14.36 -25.89
CA PRO A 308 19.37 -14.63 -24.87
C PRO A 308 20.08 -13.38 -24.36
N SER A 309 20.22 -12.35 -25.20
CA SER A 309 20.82 -11.06 -24.82
C SER A 309 19.98 -10.27 -23.80
N GLU A 310 18.68 -10.57 -23.68
CA GLU A 310 17.73 -9.88 -22.80
C GLU A 310 17.28 -10.74 -21.61
N GLU A 311 17.94 -11.87 -21.34
CA GLU A 311 17.49 -12.81 -20.31
C GLU A 311 17.33 -12.15 -18.93
N GLU A 312 18.31 -11.33 -18.52
CA GLU A 312 18.26 -10.62 -17.24
C GLU A 312 17.10 -9.62 -17.18
N SER A 313 16.88 -8.86 -18.26
CA SER A 313 15.77 -7.92 -18.41
C SER A 313 14.41 -8.62 -18.36
N ILE A 314 14.27 -9.76 -19.04
CA ILE A 314 13.03 -10.54 -19.09
C ILE A 314 12.69 -11.09 -17.70
N ARG A 315 13.68 -11.66 -17.00
CA ARG A 315 13.49 -12.15 -15.62
C ARG A 315 13.18 -11.04 -14.63
N ALA A 316 13.68 -9.83 -14.86
CA ALA A 316 13.39 -8.68 -14.00
C ALA A 316 12.00 -8.08 -14.25
N PHE A 317 11.42 -8.26 -15.45
CA PHE A 317 10.12 -7.71 -15.81
C PHE A 317 8.94 -8.50 -15.25
N PHE A 318 9.03 -9.84 -15.28
CA PHE A 318 7.98 -10.76 -14.81
C PHE A 318 8.13 -11.10 -13.33
#